data_AF-A0A0C9TIW9-F1
#
_entry.id   AF-A0A0C9TIW9-F1
#
_cell.length_a   1.000
_cell.length_b   1.000
_cell.length_c   1.000
_cell.angle_alpha   90.00
_cell.angle_beta   90.00
_cell.angle_gamma   90.00
#
_symmetry.space_group_name_H-M   'P 1'
#
loop_
_entity.id
_entity.type
_entity.pdbx_description
1 polymer ?
#
loop_
_entity_poly.entity_id
_entity_poly.type
_entity_poly.pdbx_seq_one_letter_code
_entity_poly.pdbx_strand_id
1 'polypeptide(L)'
;FGDVRLTESGWQAVQQQRLDDGDVRGLAESLRELVGVASDCPVAEIEGTPDVISGIARLALEVASLIDEYTRSCFMMRLGKAQVTDIRERIKQCQVKLKDLYKPLGMRIIVYTAKGAKEMKEQKLWDQIQKWLKPHDSSTNHNSARNVCAKGTGAWLAKDEQFQKWLNEPGRTLWISGRREYSPACAVRTVLRFIHEAGFGKTVLFSTCVENVREHESTAGSTCYWACFYFDGREFGGASRKFETLLRSILNQLYCKQTDIPDAIKRLYGVNGKEHPQPTLAQLKTTLGEVVKDFDEVYILIDAPSTFCGGDGLRLFPLLCHEMT
;
A
#
# COMPACT_ATOMS: atom_id res chain seq x y z
N PHE A 1 -3.48 -4.56 -27.12
CA PHE A 1 -3.19 -5.97 -27.47
C PHE A 1 -4.35 -6.75 -28.08
N GLY A 2 -5.58 -6.19 -28.21
CA GLY A 2 -6.72 -6.90 -28.80
C GLY A 2 -6.62 -7.21 -30.30
N ASP A 3 -5.69 -6.59 -31.03
CA ASP A 3 -5.48 -6.77 -32.48
C ASP A 3 -4.53 -7.92 -32.87
N VAL A 4 -4.10 -8.75 -31.92
CA VAL A 4 -3.24 -9.94 -32.19
C VAL A 4 -3.90 -10.94 -33.15
N ARG A 5 -5.22 -10.86 -33.37
CA ARG A 5 -5.96 -11.67 -34.36
C ARG A 5 -5.50 -11.46 -35.81
N LEU A 6 -4.88 -10.31 -36.12
CA LEU A 6 -4.25 -10.07 -37.43
C LEU A 6 -3.01 -10.95 -37.65
N THR A 7 -2.29 -11.30 -36.58
CA THR A 7 -1.13 -12.20 -36.69
C THR A 7 -1.55 -13.64 -36.94
N GLU A 8 -2.66 -14.09 -36.38
CA GLU A 8 -3.13 -15.48 -36.49
C GLU A 8 -3.67 -15.81 -37.90
N SER A 9 -4.35 -14.86 -38.54
CA SER A 9 -4.81 -14.97 -39.93
C SER A 9 -3.67 -14.89 -40.96
N GLY A 10 -2.70 -13.99 -40.75
CA GLY A 10 -1.47 -13.96 -41.55
C GLY A 10 -0.61 -15.22 -41.37
N TRP A 11 -0.56 -15.78 -40.16
CA TRP A 11 0.12 -17.03 -39.86
C TRP A 11 -0.51 -18.25 -40.52
N GLN A 12 -1.84 -18.34 -40.54
CA GLN A 12 -2.53 -19.39 -41.28
C GLN A 12 -2.24 -19.32 -42.78
N ALA A 13 -2.10 -18.12 -43.35
CA ALA A 13 -1.69 -17.95 -44.74
C ALA A 13 -0.25 -18.43 -45.00
N VAL A 14 0.69 -18.16 -44.07
CA VAL A 14 2.09 -18.64 -44.14
C VAL A 14 2.17 -20.17 -44.07
N GLN A 15 1.37 -20.81 -43.20
CA GLN A 15 1.32 -22.27 -43.08
C GLN A 15 0.62 -22.94 -44.27
N GLN A 16 -0.48 -22.37 -44.77
CA GLN A 16 -1.25 -22.95 -45.88
C GLN A 16 -0.55 -22.80 -47.24
N GLN A 17 0.23 -21.74 -47.46
CA GLN A 17 0.81 -21.45 -48.78
C GLN A 17 2.16 -22.13 -49.08
N ARG A 18 2.68 -23.01 -48.21
CA ARG A 18 4.00 -23.67 -48.40
C ARG A 18 5.09 -22.67 -48.84
N LEU A 19 5.20 -21.54 -48.13
CA LEU A 19 6.31 -20.61 -48.35
C LEU A 19 7.62 -21.36 -48.05
N ASP A 20 8.42 -21.57 -49.10
CA ASP A 20 9.73 -22.27 -49.06
C ASP A 20 10.89 -21.32 -48.75
N ASP A 21 10.57 -20.10 -48.28
CA ASP A 21 11.55 -19.08 -47.91
C ASP A 21 11.76 -19.08 -46.38
N GLY A 22 12.94 -19.55 -45.96
CA GLY A 22 13.32 -19.67 -44.55
C GLY A 22 13.41 -18.34 -43.82
N ASP A 23 13.70 -17.23 -44.52
CA ASP A 23 13.84 -15.91 -43.89
C ASP A 23 12.48 -15.34 -43.44
N VAL A 24 11.45 -15.54 -44.26
CA VAL A 24 10.06 -15.14 -43.95
C VAL A 24 9.51 -15.94 -42.78
N ARG A 25 9.71 -17.27 -42.81
CA ARG A 25 9.27 -18.15 -41.72
C ARG A 25 9.98 -17.81 -40.41
N GLY A 26 11.30 -17.66 -40.44
CA GLY A 26 12.09 -17.30 -39.26
C GLY A 26 11.72 -15.94 -38.66
N LEU A 27 11.40 -14.94 -39.51
CA LEU A 27 10.91 -13.64 -39.06
C LEU A 27 9.55 -13.76 -38.35
N ALA A 28 8.61 -14.52 -38.93
CA ALA A 28 7.30 -14.73 -38.34
C ALA A 28 7.39 -15.47 -37.00
N GLU A 29 8.21 -16.53 -36.92
CA GLU A 29 8.47 -17.30 -35.69
C GLU A 29 9.05 -16.41 -34.60
N SER A 30 10.09 -15.64 -34.91
CA SER A 30 10.72 -14.72 -33.97
C SER A 30 9.75 -13.65 -33.46
N LEU A 31 8.89 -13.12 -34.33
CA LEU A 31 7.88 -12.13 -33.93
C LEU A 31 6.83 -12.76 -33.01
N ARG A 32 6.38 -13.98 -33.31
CA ARG A 32 5.43 -14.70 -32.48
C ARG A 32 5.99 -14.94 -31.08
N GLU A 33 7.24 -15.38 -30.98
CA GLU A 33 7.93 -15.55 -29.70
C GLU A 33 8.02 -14.23 -28.94
N LEU A 34 8.48 -13.16 -29.60
CA LEU A 34 8.62 -11.83 -28.98
C LEU A 34 7.29 -11.29 -28.46
N VAL A 35 6.22 -11.42 -29.25
CA VAL A 35 4.86 -11.00 -28.86
C VAL A 35 4.32 -11.84 -27.70
N GLY A 36 4.57 -13.15 -27.70
CA GLY A 36 4.18 -14.03 -26.59
C GLY A 36 4.88 -13.67 -25.28
N VAL A 37 6.19 -13.43 -25.34
CA VAL A 37 6.96 -12.96 -24.18
C VAL A 37 6.48 -11.58 -23.72
N ALA A 38 6.14 -10.69 -24.65
CA ALA A 38 5.63 -9.37 -24.33
C ALA A 38 4.20 -9.37 -23.75
N SER A 39 3.36 -10.35 -24.11
CA SER A 39 2.00 -10.46 -23.56
C SER A 39 1.95 -10.85 -22.09
N ASP A 40 2.98 -11.56 -21.62
CA ASP A 40 3.13 -11.91 -20.20
C ASP A 40 3.76 -10.76 -19.38
N CYS A 41 4.22 -9.69 -20.05
CA CYS A 41 4.77 -8.50 -19.41
C CYS A 41 3.66 -7.49 -19.12
N PRO A 42 3.66 -6.83 -17.94
CA PRO A 42 2.67 -5.80 -17.65
C PRO A 42 2.78 -4.63 -18.62
N VAL A 43 1.62 -4.16 -19.04
CA VAL A 43 1.49 -3.00 -19.93
C VAL A 43 1.83 -1.68 -19.22
N ALA A 44 1.76 -1.66 -17.88
CA ALA A 44 2.06 -0.48 -17.08
C ALA A 44 3.45 0.10 -17.41
N GLU A 45 3.51 1.43 -17.56
CA GLU A 45 4.76 2.14 -17.76
C GLU A 45 5.69 1.91 -16.56
N ILE A 46 6.93 1.50 -16.85
CA ILE A 46 7.99 1.42 -15.86
C ILE A 46 8.88 2.63 -16.11
N GLU A 47 8.86 3.57 -15.16
CA GLU A 47 9.64 4.81 -15.21
C GLU A 47 11.12 4.51 -15.50
N GLY A 48 11.69 5.23 -16.47
CA GLY A 48 13.09 5.03 -16.89
C GLY A 48 13.33 3.86 -17.86
N THR A 49 12.30 3.13 -18.31
CA THR A 49 12.44 2.11 -19.36
C THR A 49 11.88 2.58 -20.71
N PRO A 50 12.47 2.19 -21.85
CA PRO A 50 11.92 2.49 -23.16
C PRO A 50 10.50 1.87 -23.32
N ASP A 51 9.64 2.51 -24.10
CA ASP A 51 8.34 1.93 -24.47
C ASP A 51 8.51 0.84 -25.54
N VAL A 52 9.01 -0.31 -25.07
CA VAL A 52 9.26 -1.50 -25.90
C VAL A 52 7.96 -2.11 -26.41
N ILE A 53 6.87 -1.95 -25.65
CA ILE A 53 5.58 -2.56 -25.97
C ILE A 53 4.98 -1.92 -27.22
N SER A 54 4.96 -0.59 -27.32
CA SER A 54 4.53 0.10 -28.54
C SER A 54 5.47 -0.19 -29.72
N GLY A 55 6.77 -0.31 -29.46
CA GLY A 55 7.76 -0.73 -30.47
C GLY A 55 7.47 -2.11 -31.07
N ILE A 56 7.13 -3.09 -30.23
CA ILE A 56 6.75 -4.45 -30.64
C ILE A 56 5.43 -4.41 -31.43
N ALA A 57 4.42 -3.68 -30.95
CA ALA A 57 3.14 -3.56 -31.64
C ALA A 57 3.30 -2.97 -33.06
N ARG A 58 4.11 -1.91 -33.20
CA ARG A 58 4.40 -1.30 -34.49
C ARG A 58 5.15 -2.25 -35.42
N LEU A 59 6.15 -2.97 -34.92
CA LEU A 59 6.89 -3.94 -35.71
C LEU A 59 6.01 -5.12 -36.15
N ALA A 60 5.09 -5.56 -35.29
CA ALA A 60 4.15 -6.62 -35.64
C ALA A 60 3.25 -6.24 -36.83
N LEU A 61 2.79 -4.99 -36.87
CA LEU A 61 2.03 -4.45 -38.01
C LEU A 61 2.89 -4.37 -39.28
N GLU A 62 4.14 -3.91 -39.16
CA GLU A 62 5.09 -3.81 -40.29
C GLU A 62 5.37 -5.20 -40.90
N VAL A 63 5.62 -6.20 -40.06
CA VAL A 63 5.87 -7.59 -40.48
C VAL A 63 4.60 -8.22 -41.09
N ALA A 64 3.42 -8.01 -40.50
CA ALA A 64 2.17 -8.52 -41.05
C ALA A 64 1.89 -7.97 -42.46
N SER A 65 2.11 -6.66 -42.66
CA SER A 65 2.00 -6.02 -43.97
C SER A 65 3.01 -6.57 -44.98
N LEU A 66 4.26 -6.80 -44.56
CA LEU A 66 5.33 -7.35 -45.41
C LEU A 66 5.03 -8.78 -45.87
N ILE A 67 4.47 -9.61 -44.98
CA ILE A 67 4.09 -10.99 -45.30
C ILE A 67 2.90 -11.01 -46.29
N ASP A 68 1.90 -10.15 -46.10
CA ASP A 68 0.79 -10.00 -47.05
C ASP A 68 1.27 -9.51 -48.43
N GLU A 69 2.20 -8.54 -48.46
CA GLU A 69 2.82 -8.04 -49.69
C GLU A 69 3.64 -9.14 -50.41
N TYR A 70 4.42 -9.92 -49.66
CA TYR A 70 5.22 -11.03 -50.18
C TYR A 70 4.35 -12.16 -50.77
N THR A 71 3.30 -12.57 -50.05
CA THR A 71 2.38 -13.63 -50.50
C THR A 71 1.65 -13.24 -51.79
N ARG A 72 1.17 -12.00 -51.92
CA ARG A 72 0.58 -11.46 -53.15
C ARG A 72 1.58 -11.42 -54.31
N SER A 73 2.83 -11.05 -54.03
CA SER A 73 3.89 -10.95 -55.03
C SER A 73 4.36 -12.32 -55.55
N CYS A 74 4.43 -13.33 -54.68
CA CYS A 74 4.73 -14.71 -55.06
C CYS A 74 3.65 -15.34 -55.97
N PHE A 75 2.39 -14.99 -55.75
CA PHE A 75 1.27 -15.43 -56.60
C PHE A 75 1.32 -14.78 -58.00
N MET A 76 1.83 -13.55 -58.08
CA MET A 76 2.01 -12.78 -59.33
C MET A 76 3.38 -13.08 -59.97
N MET A 77 3.55 -14.28 -60.54
CA MET A 77 4.80 -14.74 -61.21
C MET A 77 5.19 -13.96 -62.50
N ARG A 78 4.89 -12.66 -62.62
CA ARG A 78 5.19 -11.82 -63.80
C ARG A 78 5.93 -10.50 -63.53
N LEU A 79 6.23 -10.12 -62.29
CA LEU A 79 7.05 -8.92 -62.01
C LEU A 79 8.46 -9.31 -61.57
N GLY A 80 9.45 -8.67 -62.19
CA GLY A 80 10.85 -9.13 -62.25
C GLY A 80 11.57 -9.25 -60.90
N LYS A 81 12.68 -10.00 -60.93
CA LYS A 81 13.58 -10.32 -59.79
C LYS A 81 13.98 -9.13 -58.88
N ALA A 82 13.85 -7.89 -59.35
CA ALA A 82 14.18 -6.67 -58.61
C ALA A 82 13.18 -6.34 -57.48
N GLN A 83 11.88 -6.61 -57.62
CA GLN A 83 10.91 -6.32 -56.54
C GLN A 83 11.01 -7.34 -55.39
N VAL A 84 11.27 -8.60 -55.71
CA VAL A 84 11.47 -9.66 -54.70
C VAL A 84 12.74 -9.43 -53.88
N THR A 85 13.77 -8.81 -54.47
CA THR A 85 15.01 -8.47 -53.77
C THR A 85 14.83 -7.30 -52.80
N ASP A 86 14.00 -6.29 -53.15
CA ASP A 86 13.62 -5.19 -52.24
C ASP A 86 12.83 -5.69 -51.02
N ILE A 87 11.84 -6.57 -51.21
CA ILE A 87 11.05 -7.14 -50.11
C ILE A 87 11.94 -7.96 -49.17
N ARG A 88 12.90 -8.74 -49.71
CA ARG A 88 13.86 -9.48 -48.89
C ARG A 88 14.75 -8.57 -48.04
N GLU A 89 15.17 -7.42 -48.57
CA GLU A 89 15.96 -6.47 -47.80
C GLU A 89 15.14 -5.84 -46.65
N ARG A 90 13.87 -5.53 -46.90
CA ARG A 90 12.93 -5.07 -45.86
C ARG A 90 12.69 -6.14 -44.79
N ILE A 91 12.60 -7.43 -45.17
CA ILE A 91 12.52 -8.56 -44.23
C ILE A 91 13.76 -8.61 -43.33
N LYS A 92 14.96 -8.48 -43.90
CA LYS A 92 16.21 -8.43 -43.12
C LYS A 92 16.24 -7.22 -42.17
N GLN A 93 15.78 -6.06 -42.61
CA GLN A 93 15.66 -4.88 -41.75
C GLN A 93 14.69 -5.12 -40.58
N CYS A 94 13.55 -5.76 -40.82
CA CYS A 94 12.62 -6.17 -39.77
C CYS A 94 13.26 -7.17 -38.80
N GLN A 95 14.04 -8.15 -39.29
CA GLN A 95 14.77 -9.08 -38.43
C GLN A 95 15.77 -8.35 -37.52
N VAL A 96 16.48 -7.33 -38.02
CA VAL A 96 17.38 -6.50 -37.20
C VAL A 96 16.61 -5.72 -36.15
N LYS A 97 15.54 -4.99 -36.54
CA LYS A 97 14.67 -4.26 -35.60
C LYS A 97 14.12 -5.19 -34.50
N LEU A 98 13.75 -6.41 -34.86
CA LEU A 98 13.25 -7.42 -33.94
C LEU A 98 14.32 -7.83 -32.92
N LYS A 99 15.54 -8.10 -33.39
CA LYS A 99 16.71 -8.36 -32.54
C LYS A 99 17.02 -7.22 -31.58
N ASP A 100 16.88 -5.98 -32.05
CA ASP A 100 17.12 -4.78 -31.24
C ASP A 100 16.07 -4.60 -30.14
N LEU A 101 14.84 -5.10 -30.31
CA LEU A 101 13.77 -5.05 -29.31
C LEU A 101 13.88 -6.11 -28.21
N TYR A 102 14.57 -7.24 -28.44
CA TYR A 102 14.77 -8.26 -27.40
C TYR A 102 15.56 -7.75 -26.20
N LYS A 103 16.58 -6.92 -26.43
CA LYS A 103 17.41 -6.37 -25.34
C LYS A 103 16.60 -5.51 -24.36
N PRO A 104 15.88 -4.46 -24.80
CA PRO A 104 15.10 -3.65 -23.89
C PRO A 104 13.88 -4.40 -23.34
N LEU A 105 13.31 -5.37 -24.07
CA LEU A 105 12.27 -6.26 -23.52
C LEU A 105 12.82 -7.09 -22.35
N GLY A 106 13.98 -7.72 -22.54
CA GLY A 106 14.65 -8.50 -21.49
C GLY A 106 14.96 -7.65 -20.26
N MET A 107 15.46 -6.43 -20.46
CA MET A 107 15.69 -5.49 -19.35
C MET A 107 14.39 -5.15 -18.61
N ARG A 108 13.30 -4.86 -19.34
CA ARG A 108 11.98 -4.56 -18.74
C ARG A 108 11.45 -5.74 -17.92
N ILE A 109 11.60 -6.97 -18.42
CA ILE A 109 11.21 -8.19 -17.69
C ILE A 109 12.01 -8.31 -16.38
N ILE A 110 13.34 -8.14 -16.44
CA ILE A 110 14.19 -8.20 -15.25
C ILE A 110 13.76 -7.15 -14.21
N VAL A 111 13.54 -5.91 -14.64
CA VAL A 111 13.09 -4.82 -13.75
C VAL A 111 11.73 -5.14 -13.13
N TYR A 112 10.78 -5.64 -13.93
CA TYR A 112 9.46 -6.03 -13.43
C TYR A 112 9.54 -7.18 -12.42
N THR A 113 10.27 -8.25 -12.74
CA THR A 113 10.47 -9.38 -11.83
C THR A 113 11.16 -8.95 -10.54
N ALA A 114 12.16 -8.06 -10.62
CA ALA A 114 12.83 -7.50 -9.45
C ALA A 114 11.88 -6.65 -8.59
N LYS A 115 11.03 -5.82 -9.22
CA LYS A 115 10.00 -5.03 -8.54
C LYS A 115 9.01 -5.94 -7.80
N GLY A 116 8.44 -6.93 -8.48
CA GLY A 116 7.52 -7.90 -7.86
C GLY A 116 8.18 -8.72 -6.74
N ALA A 117 9.45 -9.10 -6.90
CA ALA A 117 10.22 -9.77 -5.85
C ALA A 117 10.45 -8.87 -4.63
N LYS A 118 10.71 -7.57 -4.84
CA LYS A 118 10.86 -6.58 -3.78
C LYS A 118 9.54 -6.40 -3.01
N GLU A 119 8.43 -6.18 -3.71
CA GLU A 119 7.10 -6.01 -3.11
C GLU A 119 6.69 -7.26 -2.31
N MET A 120 6.90 -8.46 -2.86
CA MET A 120 6.66 -9.72 -2.12
C MET A 120 7.52 -9.85 -0.87
N LYS A 121 8.78 -9.39 -0.92
CA LYS A 121 9.68 -9.43 0.24
C LYS A 121 9.24 -8.44 1.31
N GLU A 122 8.83 -7.24 0.91
CA GLU A 122 8.28 -6.23 1.81
C GLU A 122 7.00 -6.74 2.46
N GLN A 123 6.04 -7.28 1.69
CA GLN A 123 4.80 -7.85 2.24
C GLN A 123 5.07 -8.98 3.24
N LYS A 124 6.04 -9.85 2.97
CA LYS A 124 6.45 -10.90 3.92
C LYS A 124 7.02 -10.31 5.21
N LEU A 125 7.81 -9.24 5.10
CA LEU A 125 8.36 -8.54 6.26
C LEU A 125 7.24 -7.87 7.09
N TRP A 126 6.27 -7.24 6.42
CA TRP A 126 5.06 -6.70 7.05
C TRP A 126 4.34 -7.75 7.91
N ASP A 127 4.06 -8.92 7.33
CA ASP A 127 3.38 -10.02 8.02
C ASP A 127 4.20 -10.54 9.22
N GLN A 128 5.53 -10.62 9.08
CA GLN A 128 6.43 -11.08 10.13
C GLN A 128 6.44 -10.10 11.31
N ILE A 129 6.57 -8.80 11.03
CA ILE A 129 6.56 -7.75 12.05
C ILE A 129 5.21 -7.71 12.75
N GLN A 130 4.09 -7.79 12.03
CA GLN A 130 2.76 -7.78 12.64
C GLN A 130 2.56 -8.98 13.58
N LYS A 131 2.94 -10.19 13.13
CA LYS A 131 2.89 -11.42 13.97
C LYS A 131 3.81 -11.33 15.18
N TRP A 132 4.96 -10.68 15.03
CA TRP A 132 5.92 -10.49 16.11
C TRP A 132 5.48 -9.43 17.13
N LEU A 133 4.96 -8.29 16.67
CA LEU A 133 4.49 -7.18 17.51
C LEU A 133 3.27 -7.59 18.35
N LYS A 134 2.46 -8.54 17.84
CA LYS A 134 1.25 -9.06 18.49
C LYS A 134 0.32 -7.92 18.97
N PRO A 135 -0.10 -7.04 18.06
CA PRO A 135 -0.95 -5.91 18.42
C PRO A 135 -2.34 -6.38 18.87
N HIS A 136 -2.93 -5.63 19.81
CA HIS A 136 -4.33 -5.83 20.16
C HIS A 136 -5.24 -5.18 19.11
N ASP A 137 -6.28 -5.91 18.70
CA ASP A 137 -7.27 -5.43 17.74
C ASP A 137 -8.35 -4.57 18.42
N SER A 138 -8.33 -3.28 18.15
CA SER A 138 -9.34 -2.33 18.66
C SER A 138 -10.63 -2.31 17.83
N SER A 139 -10.66 -2.94 16.65
CA SER A 139 -11.83 -2.91 15.76
C SER A 139 -13.02 -3.68 16.34
N THR A 140 -12.77 -4.78 17.05
CA THR A 140 -13.82 -5.57 17.70
C THR A 140 -14.60 -4.74 18.73
N ASN A 141 -13.89 -3.99 19.58
CA ASN A 141 -14.52 -3.13 20.59
C ASN A 141 -15.24 -1.94 19.96
N HIS A 142 -14.62 -1.32 18.94
CA HIS A 142 -15.24 -0.25 18.18
C HIS A 142 -16.57 -0.71 17.54
N ASN A 143 -16.55 -1.82 16.81
CA ASN A 143 -17.73 -2.38 16.14
C ASN A 143 -18.84 -2.73 17.13
N SER A 144 -18.49 -3.34 18.28
CA SER A 144 -19.45 -3.61 19.35
C SER A 144 -20.12 -2.31 19.85
N ALA A 145 -19.34 -1.26 20.07
CA ALA A 145 -19.85 0.05 20.48
C ALA A 145 -20.71 0.72 19.40
N ARG A 146 -20.38 0.56 18.12
CA ARG A 146 -21.18 1.07 17.00
C ARG A 146 -22.51 0.32 16.88
N ASN A 147 -22.53 -0.99 17.09
CA ASN A 147 -23.75 -1.82 16.98
C ASN A 147 -24.83 -1.43 18.00
N VAL A 148 -24.42 -0.97 19.18
CA VAL A 148 -25.36 -0.51 20.22
C VAL A 148 -25.61 1.01 20.18
N CYS A 149 -25.03 1.72 19.22
CA CYS A 149 -25.17 3.17 19.07
C CYS A 149 -26.52 3.52 18.45
N ALA A 150 -27.44 4.10 19.23
CA ALA A 150 -28.65 4.68 18.67
C ALA A 150 -28.31 5.86 17.74
N LYS A 151 -29.05 6.01 16.64
CA LYS A 151 -28.84 7.10 15.67
C LYS A 151 -28.90 8.47 16.35
N GLY A 152 -27.90 9.32 16.08
CA GLY A 152 -27.79 10.65 16.67
C GLY A 152 -27.13 10.70 18.06
N THR A 153 -26.80 9.56 18.68
CA THR A 153 -26.03 9.53 19.93
C THR A 153 -24.67 10.17 19.70
N GLY A 154 -24.29 11.11 20.58
CA GLY A 154 -22.99 11.79 20.50
C GLY A 154 -22.88 12.86 19.40
N ALA A 155 -23.93 13.13 18.62
CA ALA A 155 -23.91 14.15 17.56
C ALA A 155 -23.65 15.57 18.09
N TRP A 156 -23.98 15.82 19.37
CA TRP A 156 -23.68 17.09 20.04
C TRP A 156 -22.17 17.33 20.16
N LEU A 157 -21.35 16.27 20.24
CA LEU A 157 -19.91 16.41 20.46
C LEU A 157 -19.21 17.06 19.27
N ALA A 158 -19.66 16.78 18.04
CA ALA A 158 -19.16 17.45 16.85
C ALA A 158 -19.42 18.98 16.89
N LYS A 159 -20.36 19.45 17.70
CA LYS A 159 -20.66 20.88 17.89
C LYS A 159 -20.03 21.47 19.15
N ASP A 160 -19.40 20.63 19.97
CA ASP A 160 -18.76 21.08 21.21
C ASP A 160 -17.51 21.90 20.88
N GLU A 161 -17.40 23.08 21.51
CA GLU A 161 -16.31 24.02 21.25
C GLU A 161 -14.95 23.44 21.67
N GLN A 162 -14.89 22.65 22.76
CA GLN A 162 -13.63 22.05 23.21
C GLN A 162 -13.18 20.94 22.26
N PHE A 163 -14.13 20.13 21.77
CA PHE A 163 -13.86 19.12 20.76
C PHE A 163 -13.39 19.75 19.44
N GLN A 164 -14.05 20.80 18.97
CA GLN A 164 -13.64 21.51 17.76
C GLN A 164 -12.26 22.18 17.91
N LYS A 165 -11.95 22.78 19.06
CA LYS A 165 -10.61 23.32 19.32
C LYS A 165 -9.56 22.22 19.33
N TRP A 166 -9.85 21.07 19.95
CA TRP A 166 -8.94 19.93 19.95
C TRP A 166 -8.70 19.38 18.54
N LEU A 167 -9.76 19.29 17.73
CA LEU A 167 -9.67 18.78 16.37
C LEU A 167 -8.84 19.71 15.47
N ASN A 168 -9.09 21.02 15.55
CA ASN A 168 -8.53 22.00 14.62
C ASN A 168 -7.19 22.61 15.05
N GLU A 169 -6.83 22.60 16.34
CA GLU A 169 -5.63 23.32 16.83
C GLU A 169 -4.46 22.39 17.25
N PRO A 170 -3.19 22.73 16.93
CA PRO A 170 -2.01 21.95 17.31
C PRO A 170 -1.79 21.80 18.80
N GLY A 171 -1.18 20.67 19.21
CA GLY A 171 -0.65 20.49 20.56
C GLY A 171 -1.68 20.35 21.69
N ARG A 172 -2.97 20.18 21.38
CA ARG A 172 -4.03 20.06 22.39
C ARG A 172 -4.28 18.61 22.81
N THR A 173 -4.52 18.41 24.11
CA THR A 173 -5.03 17.17 24.70
C THR A 173 -6.42 17.43 25.28
N LEU A 174 -7.39 16.54 25.02
CA LEU A 174 -8.77 16.70 25.49
C LEU A 174 -9.18 15.53 26.39
N TRP A 175 -9.75 15.85 27.55
CA TRP A 175 -10.18 14.88 28.55
C TRP A 175 -11.70 14.94 28.71
N ILE A 176 -12.39 13.83 28.44
CA ILE A 176 -13.84 13.70 28.57
C ILE A 176 -14.16 12.74 29.73
N SER A 177 -14.38 13.32 30.92
CA SER A 177 -14.72 12.60 32.15
C SER A 177 -16.20 12.78 32.54
N GLY A 178 -16.73 11.90 33.41
CA GLY A 178 -18.10 11.99 33.94
C GLY A 178 -18.27 12.90 35.16
N ARG A 179 -17.16 13.35 35.75
CA ARG A 179 -17.11 14.39 36.77
C ARG A 179 -16.01 15.36 36.39
N ARG A 180 -16.34 16.65 36.52
CA ARG A 180 -15.55 17.80 36.09
C ARG A 180 -14.15 17.82 36.72
N GLU A 181 -13.25 18.47 35.98
CA GLU A 181 -12.08 19.26 36.41
C GLU A 181 -10.62 18.75 36.23
N TYR A 182 -9.91 19.60 35.46
CA TYR A 182 -8.51 20.06 35.38
C TYR A 182 -7.32 19.22 34.85
N SER A 183 -6.49 19.98 34.13
CA SER A 183 -5.25 19.71 33.37
C SER A 183 -3.99 19.83 34.27
N PRO A 184 -2.85 19.23 33.86
CA PRO A 184 -1.75 20.09 33.39
C PRO A 184 -1.08 19.59 32.09
N ALA A 185 -0.38 20.53 31.47
CA ALA A 185 0.24 20.50 30.14
C ALA A 185 1.34 19.45 29.96
N CYS A 186 1.33 18.77 28.81
CA CYS A 186 2.48 18.24 28.06
C CYS A 186 2.05 18.16 26.59
N ALA A 187 2.84 18.74 25.68
CA ALA A 187 2.49 18.88 24.28
C ALA A 187 2.56 17.53 23.56
N VAL A 188 1.47 17.15 22.88
CA VAL A 188 1.30 16.75 21.45
C VAL A 188 -0.22 16.84 21.21
N ARG A 189 -0.66 16.95 19.95
CA ARG A 189 -2.05 17.19 19.50
C ARG A 189 -3.07 16.08 19.85
N THR A 190 -2.74 15.16 20.75
CA THR A 190 -2.87 13.76 20.34
C THR A 190 -3.73 12.88 21.23
N VAL A 191 -4.13 13.20 22.47
CA VAL A 191 -4.92 12.22 23.26
C VAL A 191 -6.33 12.70 23.62
N LEU A 192 -7.36 12.06 23.05
CA LEU A 192 -8.74 12.16 23.53
C LEU A 192 -9.04 11.00 24.48
N ARG A 193 -9.26 11.30 25.77
CA ARG A 193 -9.49 10.27 26.78
C ARG A 193 -10.90 10.28 27.34
N PHE A 194 -11.52 9.10 27.38
CA PHE A 194 -12.87 8.88 27.91
C PHE A 194 -12.77 8.15 29.25
N ILE A 195 -13.14 8.79 30.37
CA ILE A 195 -13.03 8.22 31.73
C ILE A 195 -14.41 7.89 32.33
N HIS A 196 -14.66 6.60 32.60
CA HIS A 196 -15.99 6.09 32.95
C HIS A 196 -16.05 5.14 34.14
N GLU A 197 -17.12 5.25 34.91
CA GLU A 197 -17.72 4.16 35.68
C GLU A 197 -18.60 3.33 34.72
N ALA A 198 -18.65 2.01 34.89
CA ALA A 198 -19.38 1.13 33.98
C ALA A 198 -20.87 1.52 33.89
N GLY A 199 -21.44 1.57 32.68
CA GLY A 199 -22.90 1.73 32.45
C GLY A 199 -23.40 3.05 31.85
N PHE A 200 -22.53 4.03 31.56
CA PHE A 200 -22.96 5.37 31.10
C PHE A 200 -22.93 5.60 29.57
N GLY A 201 -22.83 4.55 28.75
CA GLY A 201 -22.88 4.69 27.27
C GLY A 201 -21.71 5.47 26.66
N LYS A 202 -20.61 5.64 27.39
CA LYS A 202 -19.54 6.54 26.96
C LYS A 202 -18.52 5.90 26.01
N THR A 203 -18.41 4.58 26.00
CA THR A 203 -17.76 3.84 24.90
C THR A 203 -18.49 4.05 23.56
N VAL A 204 -19.81 4.25 23.59
CA VAL A 204 -20.62 4.63 22.40
C VAL A 204 -20.35 6.09 21.99
N LEU A 205 -20.17 6.98 22.97
CA LEU A 205 -19.76 8.35 22.70
C LEU A 205 -18.33 8.39 22.11
N PHE A 206 -17.40 7.60 22.66
CA PHE A 206 -16.04 7.46 22.15
C PHE A 206 -16.01 6.91 20.72
N SER A 207 -16.79 5.87 20.41
CA SER A 207 -16.88 5.38 19.03
C SER A 207 -17.41 6.44 18.06
N THR A 208 -18.31 7.31 18.51
CA THR A 208 -18.78 8.47 17.72
C THR A 208 -17.66 9.51 17.51
N CYS A 209 -16.76 9.70 18.49
CA CYS A 209 -15.58 10.56 18.32
C CYS A 209 -14.63 10.02 17.26
N VAL A 210 -14.37 8.71 17.30
CA VAL A 210 -13.52 8.02 16.34
C VAL A 210 -14.05 8.23 14.91
N GLU A 211 -15.35 8.12 14.71
CA GLU A 211 -15.97 8.39 13.40
C GLU A 211 -15.82 9.85 12.97
N ASN A 212 -15.98 10.82 13.87
CA ASN A 212 -15.77 12.24 13.55
C ASN A 212 -14.30 12.53 13.16
N VAL A 213 -13.33 11.93 13.85
CA VAL A 213 -11.90 12.07 13.51
C VAL A 213 -11.59 11.40 12.17
N ARG A 214 -12.21 10.26 11.88
CA ARG A 214 -12.09 9.57 10.59
C ARG A 214 -12.67 10.38 9.42
N GLU A 215 -13.79 11.07 9.64
CA GLU A 215 -14.36 12.00 8.67
C GLU A 215 -13.43 13.22 8.47
N HIS A 216 -12.84 13.73 9.55
CA HIS A 216 -11.85 14.81 9.49
C HIS A 216 -10.59 14.41 8.68
N GLU A 217 -10.00 13.24 8.95
CA GLU A 217 -8.89 12.68 8.16
C GLU A 217 -9.21 12.65 6.66
N SER A 218 -10.44 12.25 6.32
CA SER A 218 -10.89 12.14 4.92
C SER A 218 -11.03 13.50 4.21
N THR A 219 -11.16 14.60 4.97
CA THR A 219 -11.33 15.97 4.45
C THR A 219 -10.06 16.81 4.52
N ALA A 220 -9.14 16.49 5.44
CA ALA A 220 -7.92 17.26 5.71
C ALA A 220 -6.73 16.97 4.76
N GLY A 221 -6.79 15.90 3.95
CA GLY A 221 -5.73 15.55 2.98
C GLY A 221 -4.64 14.62 3.54
N SER A 222 -3.66 14.29 2.70
CA SER A 222 -2.84 13.05 2.74
C SER A 222 -1.84 12.86 3.90
N THR A 223 -1.80 13.73 4.92
CA THR A 223 -0.79 13.65 6.01
C THR A 223 -1.37 13.62 7.43
N CYS A 224 -2.70 13.52 7.55
CA CYS A 224 -3.39 13.31 8.83
C CYS A 224 -3.55 11.81 9.12
N TYR A 225 -3.22 11.38 10.33
CA TYR A 225 -3.35 9.99 10.79
C TYR A 225 -4.06 9.90 12.12
N TRP A 226 -4.65 8.73 12.41
CA TRP A 226 -5.25 8.47 13.71
C TRP A 226 -5.16 7.00 14.12
N ALA A 227 -5.15 6.78 15.44
CA ALA A 227 -5.22 5.48 16.09
C ALA A 227 -6.18 5.55 17.28
N CYS A 228 -6.82 4.43 17.62
CA CYS A 228 -7.70 4.34 18.78
C CYS A 228 -7.42 3.10 19.62
N PHE A 229 -7.65 3.19 20.93
CA PHE A 229 -7.52 2.05 21.84
C PHE A 229 -8.68 2.02 22.83
N TYR A 230 -9.22 0.82 23.06
CA TYR A 230 -10.31 0.57 23.99
C TYR A 230 -9.79 -0.32 25.12
N PHE A 231 -9.70 0.21 26.33
CA PHE A 231 -9.44 -0.63 27.50
C PHE A 231 -10.70 -1.42 27.86
N ASP A 232 -10.59 -2.75 27.89
CA ASP A 232 -11.63 -3.60 28.47
C ASP A 232 -11.31 -3.84 29.97
N GLY A 233 -12.27 -3.51 30.83
CA GLY A 233 -12.17 -3.76 32.27
C GLY A 233 -12.05 -5.24 32.64
N ARG A 234 -12.41 -6.14 31.72
CA ARG A 234 -12.27 -7.59 31.85
C ARG A 234 -10.85 -8.09 31.56
N GLU A 235 -9.97 -7.26 31.00
CA GLU A 235 -8.59 -7.65 30.78
C GLU A 235 -7.81 -7.79 32.09
N PHE A 236 -7.31 -9.00 32.32
CA PHE A 236 -6.43 -9.33 33.43
C PHE A 236 -4.98 -8.92 33.14
N GLY A 237 -4.36 -8.20 34.07
CA GLY A 237 -2.96 -7.79 33.98
C GLY A 237 -2.67 -6.47 34.69
N GLY A 238 -1.44 -6.28 35.12
CA GLY A 238 -0.98 -5.02 35.73
C GLY A 238 -0.94 -3.86 34.73
N ALA A 239 -0.86 -2.63 35.25
CA ALA A 239 -0.88 -1.40 34.44
C ALA A 239 0.21 -1.35 33.36
N SER A 240 1.41 -1.85 33.66
CA SER A 240 2.53 -1.91 32.69
C SER A 240 2.21 -2.76 31.46
N ARG A 241 1.65 -3.96 31.66
CA ARG A 241 1.27 -4.86 30.56
C ARG A 241 0.17 -4.24 29.70
N LYS A 242 -0.83 -3.63 30.34
CA LYS A 242 -1.92 -2.92 29.66
C LYS A 242 -1.41 -1.76 28.81
N PHE A 243 -0.39 -1.06 29.30
CA PHE A 243 0.25 0.03 28.58
C PHE A 243 1.12 -0.46 27.41
N GLU A 244 1.86 -1.57 27.56
CA GLU A 244 2.54 -2.22 26.42
C GLU A 244 1.56 -2.64 25.33
N THR A 245 0.41 -3.22 25.70
CA THR A 245 -0.65 -3.58 24.75
C THR A 245 -1.16 -2.35 23.98
N LEU A 246 -1.37 -1.24 24.68
CA LEU A 246 -1.78 0.03 24.08
C LEU A 246 -0.74 0.53 23.06
N LEU A 247 0.55 0.55 23.43
CA LEU A 247 1.61 1.00 22.53
C LEU A 247 1.71 0.13 21.28
N ARG A 248 1.65 -1.20 21.44
CA ARG A 248 1.68 -2.14 20.31
C ARG A 248 0.50 -1.93 19.36
N SER A 249 -0.70 -1.69 19.91
CA SER A 249 -1.90 -1.44 19.11
C SER A 249 -1.82 -0.11 18.34
N ILE A 250 -1.38 0.96 19.00
CA ILE A 250 -1.21 2.28 18.37
C ILE A 250 -0.15 2.23 17.28
N LEU A 251 1.04 1.67 17.59
CA LEU A 251 2.11 1.49 16.61
C LEU A 251 1.60 0.73 15.38
N ASN A 252 0.88 -0.37 15.59
CA ASN A 252 0.32 -1.13 14.48
C ASN A 252 -0.66 -0.31 13.64
N GLN A 253 -1.56 0.46 14.26
CA GLN A 253 -2.54 1.28 13.54
C GLN A 253 -1.90 2.41 12.74
N LEU A 254 -0.87 3.08 13.30
CA LEU A 254 -0.16 4.16 12.60
C LEU A 254 0.68 3.62 11.46
N TYR A 255 1.39 2.50 11.68
CA TYR A 255 2.21 1.90 10.64
C TYR A 255 1.38 1.26 9.52
N CYS A 256 0.30 0.51 9.81
CA CYS A 256 -0.56 -0.11 8.79
C CYS A 256 -1.20 0.85 7.78
N LYS A 257 -1.19 2.15 8.06
CA LYS A 257 -1.69 3.19 7.14
C LYS A 257 -0.61 3.75 6.20
N GLN A 258 0.65 3.37 6.36
CA GLN A 258 1.76 3.80 5.51
C GLN A 258 1.97 2.85 4.32
N THR A 259 2.53 3.38 3.22
CA THR A 259 2.94 2.59 2.05
C THR A 259 4.21 1.78 2.32
N ASP A 260 5.11 2.31 3.14
CA ASP A 260 6.39 1.71 3.49
C ASP A 260 6.49 1.44 4.99
N ILE A 261 7.36 0.50 5.37
CA ILE A 261 7.65 0.22 6.79
C ILE A 261 8.57 1.34 7.32
N PRO A 262 8.20 2.07 8.39
CA PRO A 262 9.09 3.04 9.02
C PRO A 262 10.41 2.41 9.45
N ASP A 263 11.51 3.12 9.28
CA ASP A 263 12.83 2.63 9.68
C ASP A 263 12.93 2.42 11.20
N ALA A 264 12.17 3.19 11.99
CA ALA A 264 12.00 2.99 13.43
C ALA A 264 11.47 1.57 13.75
N ILE A 265 10.46 1.11 13.02
CA ILE A 265 9.87 -0.23 13.18
C ILE A 265 10.86 -1.31 12.71
N LYS A 266 11.59 -1.09 11.61
CA LYS A 266 12.62 -2.02 11.14
C LYS A 266 13.76 -2.19 12.15
N ARG A 267 14.20 -1.09 12.78
CA ARG A 267 15.19 -1.11 13.87
C ARG A 267 14.66 -1.85 15.08
N LEU A 268 13.42 -1.56 15.48
CA LEU A 268 12.78 -2.21 16.61
C LEU A 268 12.65 -3.73 16.41
N TYR A 269 12.27 -4.18 15.21
CA TYR A 269 12.22 -5.59 14.85
C TYR A 269 13.61 -6.24 14.76
N GLY A 270 14.63 -5.46 14.41
CA GLY A 270 15.98 -5.94 14.17
C GLY A 270 16.05 -6.76 12.88
N VAL A 271 15.70 -6.16 11.73
CA VAL A 271 15.70 -6.83 10.40
C VAL A 271 17.03 -7.53 10.07
N ASN A 272 18.14 -7.04 10.61
CA ASN A 272 19.48 -7.62 10.40
C ASN A 272 19.88 -8.67 11.45
N GLY A 273 19.05 -8.88 12.48
CA GLY A 273 19.28 -9.83 13.55
C GLY A 273 18.83 -11.24 13.17
N LYS A 274 19.48 -12.26 13.76
CA LYS A 274 19.03 -13.65 13.65
C LYS A 274 17.85 -13.98 14.57
N GLU A 275 17.69 -13.19 15.63
CA GLU A 275 16.63 -13.32 16.62
C GLU A 275 15.83 -12.03 16.70
N HIS A 276 14.53 -12.16 16.98
CA HIS A 276 13.60 -11.05 17.12
C HIS A 276 12.97 -11.10 18.52
N PRO A 277 13.70 -10.68 19.57
CA PRO A 277 13.17 -10.67 20.93
C PRO A 277 11.95 -9.75 21.02
N GLN A 278 11.05 -10.01 21.98
CA GLN A 278 9.90 -9.12 22.19
C GLN A 278 10.39 -7.74 22.67
N PRO A 279 9.81 -6.64 22.17
CA PRO A 279 10.26 -5.31 22.50
C PRO A 279 9.90 -4.98 23.95
N THR A 280 10.83 -4.32 24.64
CA THR A 280 10.60 -3.78 25.98
C THR A 280 9.69 -2.56 25.92
N LEU A 281 9.08 -2.21 27.07
CA LEU A 281 8.26 -1.00 27.16
C LEU A 281 9.02 0.27 26.74
N ALA A 282 10.30 0.40 27.12
CA ALA A 282 11.12 1.56 26.74
C ALA A 282 11.30 1.65 25.21
N GLN A 283 11.62 0.53 24.56
CA GLN A 283 11.77 0.49 23.10
C GLN A 283 10.46 0.82 22.38
N LEU A 284 9.32 0.33 22.87
CA LEU A 284 8.01 0.66 22.31
C LEU A 284 7.70 2.17 22.40
N LYS A 285 8.03 2.82 23.52
CA LYS A 285 7.86 4.26 23.70
C LYS A 285 8.71 5.06 22.73
N THR A 286 10.01 4.78 22.70
CA THR A 286 10.95 5.48 21.80
C THR A 286 10.54 5.31 20.34
N THR A 287 10.16 4.09 19.94
CA THR A 287 9.72 3.83 18.56
C THR A 287 8.44 4.58 18.22
N LEU A 288 7.48 4.70 19.15
CA LEU A 288 6.27 5.47 18.92
C LEU A 288 6.57 6.96 18.77
N GLY A 289 7.46 7.52 19.59
CA GLY A 289 7.90 8.91 19.47
C GLY A 289 8.56 9.19 18.11
N GLU A 290 9.39 8.28 17.61
CA GLU A 290 9.99 8.38 16.27
C GLU A 290 8.92 8.32 15.16
N VAL A 291 8.03 7.33 15.21
CA VAL A 291 6.97 7.16 14.18
C VAL A 291 6.01 8.34 14.15
N VAL A 292 5.66 8.92 15.31
CA VAL A 292 4.76 10.08 15.36
C VAL A 292 5.40 11.33 14.75
N LYS A 293 6.74 11.47 14.82
CA LYS A 293 7.48 12.60 14.22
C LYS A 293 7.51 12.58 12.70
N ASP A 294 7.23 11.43 12.09
CA ASP A 294 7.16 11.28 10.64
C ASP A 294 5.84 11.83 10.05
N PHE A 295 4.89 12.23 10.88
CA PHE A 295 3.56 12.70 10.47
C PHE A 295 3.32 14.18 10.85
N ASP A 296 2.56 14.90 10.02
CA ASP A 296 2.17 16.28 10.30
C ASP A 296 1.13 16.36 11.43
N GLU A 297 0.14 15.47 11.40
CA GLU A 297 -0.96 15.43 12.37
C GLU A 297 -1.32 13.99 12.75
N VAL A 298 -1.30 13.69 14.06
CA VAL A 298 -1.68 12.39 14.61
C VAL A 298 -2.69 12.53 15.74
N TYR A 299 -3.84 11.87 15.60
CA TYR A 299 -4.87 11.77 16.62
C TYR A 299 -4.86 10.37 17.28
N ILE A 300 -4.62 10.30 18.58
CA ILE A 300 -4.69 9.08 19.39
C ILE A 300 -5.90 9.14 20.32
N LEU A 301 -6.82 8.22 20.17
CA LEU A 301 -8.05 8.17 20.97
C LEU A 301 -7.95 7.01 21.96
N ILE A 302 -8.26 7.23 23.25
CA ILE A 302 -8.12 6.20 24.29
C ILE A 302 -9.38 6.17 25.18
N ASP A 303 -10.14 5.08 25.13
CA ASP A 303 -11.23 4.80 26.08
C ASP A 303 -10.67 4.04 27.29
N ALA A 304 -10.76 4.62 28.49
CA ALA A 304 -10.13 4.06 29.69
C ALA A 304 -11.03 4.16 30.94
N PRO A 305 -11.17 3.09 31.75
CA PRO A 305 -11.96 3.15 32.97
C PRO A 305 -11.31 4.08 34.02
N SER A 306 -12.13 4.65 34.92
CA SER A 306 -11.66 5.51 36.03
C SER A 306 -10.68 4.81 36.96
N THR A 307 -10.78 3.48 37.11
CA THR A 307 -9.85 2.67 37.91
C THR A 307 -8.43 2.67 37.37
N PHE A 308 -8.24 2.88 36.06
CA PHE A 308 -6.91 3.06 35.48
C PHE A 308 -6.29 4.40 35.91
N CYS A 309 -7.10 5.38 36.34
CA CYS A 309 -6.63 6.66 36.85
C CYS A 309 -6.16 6.61 38.31
N GLY A 310 -6.46 5.55 39.08
CA GLY A 310 -6.23 5.53 40.53
C GLY A 310 -4.80 5.18 40.99
N GLY A 311 -3.86 4.94 40.08
CA GLY A 311 -2.52 4.44 40.39
C GLY A 311 -1.49 4.67 39.26
N ASP A 312 -0.70 3.65 38.91
CA ASP A 312 0.38 3.73 37.90
C ASP A 312 -0.04 4.31 36.53
N GLY A 313 -1.33 4.25 36.17
CA GLY A 313 -1.86 4.86 34.95
C GLY A 313 -1.76 6.38 34.90
N LEU A 314 -1.81 7.08 36.04
CA LEU A 314 -1.58 8.55 36.12
C LEU A 314 -0.13 8.93 35.78
N ARG A 315 0.83 8.01 35.96
CA ARG A 315 2.25 8.24 35.63
C ARG A 315 2.57 7.90 34.17
N LEU A 316 1.85 6.94 33.58
CA LEU A 316 2.13 6.42 32.25
C LEU A 316 1.66 7.34 31.11
N PHE A 317 0.58 8.11 31.30
CA PHE A 317 0.06 9.00 30.25
C PHE A 317 0.86 10.29 30.05
N PRO A 318 1.30 11.00 31.11
CA PRO A 318 2.24 12.10 30.94
C PRO A 318 3.55 11.65 30.28
N LEU A 319 3.98 10.41 30.50
CA LEU A 319 5.13 9.81 29.83
C LEU A 319 4.86 9.55 28.34
N LEU A 320 3.65 9.14 27.96
CA LEU A 320 3.26 9.05 26.55
C LEU A 320 3.35 10.44 25.90
N CYS A 321 2.80 11.46 26.54
CA CYS A 321 2.87 12.83 26.02
C CYS A 321 4.31 13.36 25.95
N HIS A 322 5.17 13.08 26.94
CA HIS A 322 6.56 13.55 26.98
C HIS A 322 7.44 12.94 25.87
N GLU A 323 7.28 11.64 25.59
CA GLU A 323 8.06 10.93 24.56
C GLU A 323 7.61 11.26 23.13
N MET A 324 6.39 11.80 22.96
CA MET A 324 5.85 12.20 21.66
C MET A 324 6.16 13.68 21.32
N THR A 325 6.70 14.47 22.26
CA THR A 325 7.29 15.81 22.04
C THR A 325 8.70 15.77 21.43
#